data_AF-X1NLP2-F1
#
_entry.id   AF-X1NLP2-F1
#
_cell.length_a   1.000
_cell.length_b   1.000
_cell.length_c   1.000
_cell.angle_alpha   90.00
_cell.angle_beta   90.00
_cell.angle_gamma   90.00
#
_symmetry.space_group_name_H-M   'P 1'
#
loop_
_entity.id
_entity.type
_entity.pdbx_description
1 polymer ?
#
loop_
_entity_poly.entity_id
_entity_poly.type
_entity_poly.pdbx_seq_one_letter_code
_entity_poly.pdbx_strand_id
1 'polypeptide(L)' 'MPLGIDPEILLIVGLVGGIGAAATYGTFHYAEKIGPKLTLADLRPAPPWVGLPLPMFFYTKPELLAELRRR' A
#
# COMPACT_ATOMS: atom_id res chain seq x y z
N MET A 1 -36.87 -9.12 -5.70
CA MET A 1 -36.71 -8.75 -7.13
C MET A 1 -35.30 -9.14 -7.53
N PRO A 2 -35.08 -9.96 -8.57
CA PRO A 2 -33.73 -10.10 -9.11
C PRO A 2 -33.31 -8.69 -9.58
N LEU A 3 -32.07 -8.27 -9.35
CA LEU A 3 -31.62 -6.88 -9.47
C LEU A 3 -31.75 -6.25 -10.89
N GLY A 4 -32.40 -6.91 -11.85
CA GLY A 4 -32.49 -6.47 -13.25
C GLY A 4 -31.14 -6.43 -13.95
N ILE A 5 -30.12 -7.08 -13.36
CA ILE A 5 -28.76 -7.10 -13.88
C ILE A 5 -28.66 -8.23 -14.90
N ASP A 6 -28.38 -7.85 -16.14
CA ASP A 6 -28.14 -8.77 -17.24
C ASP A 6 -26.93 -9.69 -16.93
N PRO A 7 -27.07 -11.02 -17.08
CA PRO A 7 -25.96 -11.96 -16.85
C PRO A 7 -24.70 -11.66 -17.67
N GLU A 8 -24.85 -11.14 -18.90
CA GLU A 8 -23.74 -10.76 -19.76
C GLU A 8 -22.97 -9.56 -19.20
N ILE A 9 -23.70 -8.54 -18.71
CA ILE A 9 -23.10 -7.38 -18.04
C ILE A 9 -22.34 -7.81 -16.79
N LEU A 10 -22.91 -8.72 -16.02
CA LEU A 10 -22.29 -9.27 -14.80
C LEU A 10 -20.97 -9.99 -15.12
N LEU A 11 -20.93 -10.73 -16.22
CA LEU A 11 -19.74 -11.45 -16.67
C LEU A 11 -18.64 -10.47 -17.12
N ILE A 12 -18.99 -9.42 -17.88
CA ILE A 12 -18.06 -8.38 -18.30
C ILE A 12 -17.47 -7.65 -17.10
N VAL A 13 -18.31 -7.20 -16.17
CA VAL A 13 -17.89 -6.49 -14.96
C VAL A 13 -17.00 -7.38 -14.08
N GLY A 14 -17.37 -8.65 -13.93
CA GLY A 14 -16.57 -9.63 -13.20
C GLY A 14 -15.20 -9.86 -13.83
N LEU A 15 -15.11 -9.96 -15.15
CA LEU A 15 -13.86 -10.16 -15.86
C LEU A 15 -12.94 -8.94 -15.75
N VAL A 16 -13.44 -7.75 -16.09
CA VAL A 16 -12.66 -6.51 -16.09
C VAL A 16 -12.28 -6.12 -14.66
N GLY A 17 -13.27 -6.15 -13.75
CA GLY A 17 -13.05 -5.86 -12.33
C GLY A 17 -12.12 -6.88 -11.67
N GLY A 18 -12.27 -8.16 -12.01
CA GLY A 18 -11.43 -9.24 -11.52
C GLY A 18 -9.97 -9.10 -11.96
N ILE A 19 -9.72 -8.80 -13.23
CA ILE A 19 -8.35 -8.56 -13.74
C ILE A 19 -7.74 -7.33 -13.06
N GLY A 20 -8.50 -6.23 -12.94
CA GLY A 20 -8.03 -5.02 -12.26
C GLY A 20 -7.67 -5.26 -10.79
N ALA A 21 -8.53 -5.99 -10.08
CA ALA A 21 -8.30 -6.37 -8.68
C ALA A 21 -7.06 -7.28 -8.54
N ALA A 22 -6.91 -8.27 -9.42
CA ALA A 22 -5.77 -9.19 -9.39
C ALA A 22 -4.45 -8.46 -9.67
N ALA A 23 -4.42 -7.56 -10.65
CA ALA A 23 -3.24 -6.75 -10.94
C ALA A 23 -2.86 -5.82 -9.78
N THR A 24 -3.85 -5.17 -9.17
CA THR A 24 -3.65 -4.29 -8.01
C THR A 24 -3.14 -5.08 -6.80
N TYR A 25 -3.74 -6.23 -6.52
CA TYR A 25 -3.29 -7.09 -5.42
C TYR A 25 -1.88 -7.63 -5.67
N GLY A 26 -1.59 -8.09 -6.89
CA GLY A 26 -0.26 -8.59 -7.26
C GLY A 26 0.83 -7.54 -7.11
N THR A 27 0.58 -6.32 -7.57
CA THR A 27 1.52 -5.19 -7.42
C THR A 27 1.68 -4.78 -5.96
N PHE A 28 0.59 -4.70 -5.19
CA PHE A 28 0.64 -4.42 -3.75
C PHE A 28 1.47 -5.48 -3.00
N HIS A 29 1.19 -6.76 -3.22
CA HIS A 29 1.87 -7.86 -2.52
C HIS A 29 3.35 -7.97 -2.92
N TYR A 30 3.68 -7.66 -4.18
CA TYR A 30 5.08 -7.56 -4.63
C TYR A 30 5.80 -6.39 -3.96
N ALA A 31 5.17 -5.20 -3.92
CA ALA A 31 5.71 -4.03 -3.24
C ALA A 31 5.88 -4.27 -1.74
N GLU A 32 4.97 -5.02 -1.11
CA GLU A 32 5.07 -5.37 0.31
C GLU A 32 6.26 -6.32 0.59
N LYS A 33 6.61 -7.21 -0.35
CA LYS A 33 7.75 -8.14 -0.19
C LYS A 33 9.10 -7.46 -0.34
N ILE A 34 9.23 -6.52 -1.27
CA ILE A 34 10.49 -5.84 -1.57
C ILE A 34 10.65 -4.58 -0.73
N GLY A 35 9.53 -3.96 -0.38
CA GLY A 35 9.51 -2.73 0.39
C GLY A 35 9.90 -2.93 1.85
N PRO A 36 10.26 -1.83 2.52
CA PRO A 36 10.58 -1.84 3.94
C PRO A 36 9.34 -2.16 4.76
N LYS A 37 9.51 -3.05 5.74
CA LYS A 37 8.41 -3.46 6.64
C LYS A 37 8.15 -2.36 7.65
N LEU A 38 7.11 -1.56 7.37
CA LEU A 38 6.61 -0.51 8.24
C LEU A 38 5.40 -1.00 9.05
N THR A 39 5.38 -0.65 10.33
CA THR A 39 4.22 -0.83 11.21
C THR A 39 3.43 0.47 11.34
N LEU A 40 2.20 0.39 11.85
CA LEU A 40 1.41 1.61 12.11
C LEU A 40 2.08 2.56 13.11
N ALA A 41 2.88 2.03 14.05
CA ALA A 41 3.63 2.85 14.99
C ALA A 41 4.73 3.66 14.29
N ASP A 42 5.33 3.11 13.23
CA ASP A 42 6.37 3.76 12.44
C ASP A 42 5.84 4.95 11.63
N LEU A 43 4.54 4.96 11.33
CA LEU A 43 3.86 6.04 10.61
C LEU A 43 3.43 7.19 11.55
N ARG A 44 3.50 7.00 12.87
CA ARG A 44 3.14 8.05 13.82
C ARG A 44 4.16 9.18 13.74
N PRO A 45 3.74 10.45 13.90
CA PRO A 45 4.66 11.56 14.02
C PRO A 45 5.59 11.36 15.20
N ALA A 46 6.87 11.70 15.03
CA ALA A 46 7.82 11.72 16.11
C ALA A 46 7.43 12.79 17.15
N PRO A 47 7.63 12.51 18.45
CA PRO A 47 7.38 13.51 19.48
C PRO A 47 8.42 14.64 19.40
N PRO A 48 8.12 15.83 19.93
CA PRO A 48 8.96 17.03 19.74
C PRO A 48 10.40 16.90 20.24
N TRP A 49 10.65 16.03 21.23
CA TRP A 49 12.00 15.80 21.77
C TRP A 49 12.87 14.85 20.93
N VAL A 50 12.28 14.12 19.98
CA VAL A 50 13.01 13.25 19.04
C VAL A 50 13.48 14.05 17.83
N GLY A 51 12.64 14.96 17.32
CA GLY A 51 12.99 15.81 16.18
C GLY A 51 11.80 16.48 15.53
N LEU A 52 11.93 16.73 14.23
CA LEU A 52 10.84 17.20 13.38
C LEU A 52 9.65 16.22 13.47
N PRO A 53 8.41 16.69 13.23
CA PRO A 53 7.21 15.85 13.27
C PRO A 53 7.10 14.93 12.04
N LEU A 54 8.20 14.32 11.64
CA LEU A 54 8.27 13.30 10.60
C LEU A 54 7.82 11.96 11.18
N PRO A 55 7.34 11.03 10.34
CA PRO A 55 7.03 9.67 10.77
C PRO A 55 8.22 9.02 11.49
N MET A 56 7.94 8.25 12.54
CA MET A 56 8.94 7.56 13.37
C MET A 56 9.96 6.75 12.55
N PHE A 57 9.58 6.16 11.41
CA PHE A 57 10.52 5.42 10.56
C PHE A 57 11.71 6.25 10.06
N PHE A 58 11.57 7.57 9.92
CA PHE A 58 12.70 8.45 9.57
C PHE A 58 13.79 8.42 10.63
N TYR A 59 13.45 8.09 11.88
CA TYR A 59 14.38 8.04 13.00
C TYR A 59 14.76 6.61 13.39
N THR A 60 13.85 5.65 13.23
CA THR A 60 14.04 4.26 13.70
C THR A 60 14.54 3.30 12.62
N LYS A 61 14.44 3.66 11.33
CA LYS A 61 14.78 2.78 10.20
C LYS A 61 15.80 3.44 9.26
N PRO A 62 17.10 3.43 9.62
CA PRO A 62 18.15 4.06 8.83
C PRO A 62 18.32 3.44 7.43
N GLU A 63 17.94 2.17 7.24
CA GLU A 63 17.94 1.49 5.94
C GLU A 63 17.02 2.17 4.91
N LEU A 64 15.90 2.74 5.38
CA LEU A 64 14.93 3.46 4.57
C LEU A 64 15.49 4.81 4.12
N LEU A 65 16.17 5.52 5.02
CA LEU A 65 16.88 6.76 4.69
C LEU A 65 18.03 6.52 3.72
N ALA A 66 18.77 5.42 3.87
CA ALA A 66 19.87 5.07 2.98
C ALA A 66 19.39 4.80 1.55
N GLU A 67 18.24 4.13 1.41
CA GLU A 67 17.62 3.90 0.10
C GLU A 67 17.09 5.21 -0.52
N LEU A 68 16.43 6.07 0.28
CA LEU A 68 15.97 7.39 -0.18
C LEU A 68 17.12 8.29 -0.61
N ARG A 69 18.31 8.16 0.00
CA ARG A 69 19.50 8.93 -0.35
C ARG A 69 20.25 8.39 -1.57
N ARG A 70 20.05 7.12 -1.93
CA ARG A 70 20.64 6.50 -3.13
C ARG A 70 19.90 6.85 -4.42
N ARG A 71 18.66 7.30 -4.30
CA ARG A 71 17.80 7.72 -5.42
C ARG A 71 17.85 9.22 -5.58
#